data_AF-A0A444XUW6-F1
#
_entry.id   AF-A0A444XUW6-F1
#
_cell.length_a   1.000
_cell.length_b   1.000
_cell.length_c   1.000
_cell.angle_alpha   90.00
_cell.angle_beta   90.00
_cell.angle_gamma   90.00
#
_symmetry.space_group_name_H-M   'P 1'
#
loop_
_entity.id
_entity.type
_entity.pdbx_description
1 polymer ?
#
loop_
_entity_poly.entity_id
_entity_poly.type
_entity_poly.pdbx_seq_one_letter_code
_entity_poly.pdbx_strand_id
1 'polypeptide(L)' 'MKLLMSSSDQDEGEMKRFANWILDVENENIDFVVGDESKIEILDNLLITITDDSLSNLVDFAYLDLLQNMSDYRYF' A
#
# COMPACT_ATOMS: atom_id res chain seq x y z
N MET A 1 3.40 -2.69 -3.49
CA MET A 1 4.13 -3.42 -2.42
C MET A 1 3.30 -3.32 -1.16
N LYS A 2 2.88 -4.43 -0.57
CA LYS A 2 2.24 -4.42 0.74
C LYS A 2 3.33 -4.63 1.78
N LEU A 3 3.67 -3.59 2.55
CA LEU A 3 4.67 -3.70 3.60
C LEU A 3 4.06 -4.49 4.76
N LEU A 4 4.57 -5.68 5.00
CA LEU A 4 4.31 -6.42 6.22
C LEU A 4 5.41 -6.00 7.20
N MET A 5 5.05 -5.41 8.34
CA MET A 5 6.03 -5.02 9.35
C MET A 5 6.66 -6.30 9.92
N SER A 6 7.78 -6.74 9.35
CA SER A 6 8.56 -7.86 9.85
C SER A 6 9.77 -7.33 10.58
N SER A 7 10.16 -7.97 11.69
CA SER A 7 11.27 -7.52 12.54
C SER A 7 12.66 -7.76 11.93
N SER A 8 12.78 -7.82 10.60
CA SER A 8 14.01 -8.16 9.89
C SER A 8 14.62 -6.93 9.23
N ASP A 9 15.92 -6.75 9.37
CA ASP A 9 16.69 -5.66 8.73
C ASP A 9 16.59 -5.68 7.19
N GLN A 10 16.15 -6.80 6.60
CA GLN A 10 15.87 -6.92 5.17
C GLN A 10 14.64 -6.11 4.72
N ASP A 11 13.76 -5.74 5.65
CA ASP A 11 12.54 -4.96 5.44
C ASP A 11 12.81 -3.45 5.34
N GLU A 12 13.94 -2.97 5.89
CA GLU A 12 14.29 -1.54 5.90
C GLU A 12 14.51 -1.00 4.47
N GLY A 13 15.14 -1.78 3.60
CA GLY A 13 15.40 -1.40 2.21
C GLY A 13 14.12 -1.32 1.37
N GLU A 14 13.21 -2.27 1.56
CA GLU A 14 11.91 -2.31 0.87
C GLU A 14 10.98 -1.20 1.36
N MET A 15 10.97 -0.94 2.68
CA MET A 15 10.22 0.14 3.30
C MET A 15 10.71 1.52 2.82
N LYS A 16 12.02 1.72 2.72
CA LYS A 16 12.60 2.96 2.17
C LYS A 16 12.25 3.15 0.69
N ARG A 17 12.24 2.07 -0.10
CA ARG A 17 11.88 2.13 -1.52
C ARG A 17 10.40 2.45 -1.72
N PHE A 18 9.53 1.88 -0.89
CA PHE A 18 8.10 2.16 -0.91
C PHE A 18 7.78 3.59 -0.45
N ALA A 19 8.42 4.07 0.62
CA ALA A 19 8.26 5.45 1.09
C ALA A 19 8.71 6.47 0.04
N ASN A 20 9.85 6.23 -0.61
CA ASN A 20 10.31 7.08 -1.70
C ASN A 20 9.33 7.07 -2.89
N TRP A 21 8.77 5.92 -3.24
CA TRP A 21 7.74 5.85 -4.29
C TRP A 21 6.50 6.68 -3.97
N ILE A 22 6.02 6.68 -2.72
CA ILE A 22 4.90 7.54 -2.29
C ILE A 22 5.28 9.02 -2.44
N LEU A 23 6.48 9.40 -2.00
CA LEU A 23 6.97 10.78 -2.10
C LEU A 23 7.14 11.23 -3.56
N ASP A 24 7.60 10.34 -4.44
CA ASP A 24 7.74 10.63 -5.87
C ASP A 24 6.38 10.84 -6.53
N VAL A 25 5.34 10.08 -6.11
CA VAL A 25 3.95 10.26 -6.55
C VAL A 25 3.37 11.59 -6.04
N GLU A 26 3.56 11.91 -4.75
CA GLU A 26 3.05 13.15 -4.16
C GLU A 26 3.73 14.39 -4.73
N ASN A 27 5.04 14.34 -4.93
CA ASN A 27 5.83 15.47 -5.42
C ASN A 27 5.75 15.63 -6.94
N GLU A 28 4.90 14.85 -7.62
CA GLU A 28 4.75 14.84 -9.08
C GLU A 28 6.10 14.67 -9.81
N ASN A 29 7.06 14.02 -9.13
CA ASN A 29 8.44 13.86 -9.57
C ASN A 29 8.62 12.60 -10.43
N ILE A 30 7.50 11.94 -10.73
CA ILE A 30 7.40 10.95 -11.80
C ILE A 30 7.54 11.74 -13.09
N ASP A 31 8.57 11.46 -13.89
CA ASP A 31 8.94 12.22 -15.08
C ASP A 31 7.71 12.49 -15.98
N PHE A 32 7.14 13.69 -15.84
CA PHE A 32 5.83 14.04 -16.37
C PHE A 32 6.00 14.81 -17.67
N VAL A 33 5.51 14.25 -18.78
CA VAL A 33 5.37 15.03 -20.01
C VAL A 33 4.16 15.94 -19.83
N VAL A 34 4.42 17.25 -19.63
CA VAL A 34 3.38 18.28 -19.53
C VAL A 34 2.49 18.23 -20.79
N GLY A 35 1.26 17.73 -20.64
CA GLY A 35 0.24 17.71 -21.69
C GLY A 35 -0.37 16.34 -22.00
N ASP A 36 0.12 15.24 -21.41
CA ASP A 36 -0.55 13.94 -21.45
C ASP A 36 -1.26 13.60 -20.14
N GLU A 37 -2.30 12.77 -20.25
CA GLU A 37 -3.04 12.22 -19.12
C GLU A 37 -2.12 11.33 -18.28
N SER A 38 -1.89 11.78 -17.06
CA SER A 38 -1.06 11.17 -16.05
C SER A 38 -1.28 9.67 -15.85
N LYS A 39 -0.40 8.84 -16.43
CA LYS A 39 -0.40 7.40 -16.20
C LYS A 39 0.45 7.06 -14.97
N ILE A 40 -0.22 7.04 -13.81
CA ILE A 40 0.34 6.44 -12.60
C ILE A 40 0.14 4.93 -12.71
N GLU A 41 1.24 4.18 -12.82
CA GLU A 41 1.21 2.72 -12.81
C GLU A 41 1.08 2.23 -11.36
N ILE A 42 -0.15 1.88 -10.96
CA ILE A 42 -0.40 1.26 -9.66
C ILE A 42 0.05 -0.20 -9.76
N LEU A 43 0.96 -0.62 -8.89
CA LEU A 43 1.38 -2.02 -8.81
C LEU A 43 0.17 -2.93 -8.56
N ASP A 44 0.09 -4.06 -9.26
CA ASP A 44 -1.03 -5.03 -9.15
C ASP A 44 -1.33 -5.46 -7.71
N ASN A 45 -0.31 -5.54 -6.86
CA ASN A 45 -0.47 -5.91 -5.45
C ASN A 45 -1.06 -4.80 -4.55
N LEU A 46 -1.21 -3.59 -5.07
CA LEU A 46 -1.92 -2.47 -4.43
C LEU A 46 -3.31 -2.26 -5.04
N LEU A 47 -3.61 -2.93 -6.15
CA LEU A 47 -4.81 -2.69 -6.95
C LEU A 47 -5.98 -3.43 -6.31
N ILE A 48 -6.89 -2.67 -5.69
CA ILE A 48 -8.15 -3.21 -5.16
C ILE A 48 -9.11 -3.38 -6.34
N THR A 49 -9.22 -4.61 -6.85
CA THR A 49 -9.98 -4.95 -8.06
C THR A 49 -11.47 -5.18 -7.83
N ILE A 50 -11.91 -5.26 -6.58
CA ILE A 50 -13.29 -5.61 -6.22
C ILE A 50 -14.06 -4.33 -5.88
N THR A 51 -14.97 -3.95 -6.77
CA THR A 51 -15.75 -2.70 -6.73
C THR A 51 -17.01 -2.78 -5.88
N ASP A 52 -17.44 -3.98 -5.51
CA ASP A 52 -18.77 -4.21 -4.95
C ASP A 52 -18.88 -3.72 -3.49
N ASP A 53 -17.76 -3.73 -2.77
CA ASP A 53 -17.63 -3.16 -1.44
C ASP A 53 -16.19 -2.63 -1.22
N SER A 54 -15.84 -1.61 -1.99
CA SER A 54 -14.49 -1.02 -2.04
C SER A 54 -13.96 -0.59 -0.67
N LEU A 55 -14.85 -0.16 0.24
CA LEU A 55 -14.49 0.17 1.62
C LEU A 55 -14.13 -1.11 2.41
N SER A 56 -14.94 -2.16 2.32
CA SER A 56 -14.66 -3.42 3.02
C SER A 56 -13.36 -4.05 2.51
N ASN A 57 -13.11 -4.00 1.20
CA ASN A 57 -11.86 -4.52 0.63
C ASN A 57 -10.64 -3.69 1.04
N LEU A 58 -10.78 -2.37 1.20
CA LEU A 58 -9.72 -1.53 1.75
C LEU A 58 -9.44 -1.88 3.21
N VAL A 59 -10.48 -2.14 4.00
CA VAL A 59 -10.35 -2.54 5.41
C VAL A 59 -9.68 -3.92 5.51
N ASP A 60 -10.10 -4.89 4.69
CA ASP A 60 -9.47 -6.21 4.62
C ASP A 60 -8.01 -6.14 4.16
N PHE A 61 -7.71 -5.25 3.21
CA PHE A 61 -6.35 -5.06 2.74
C PHE A 61 -5.47 -4.39 3.81
N ALA A 62 -5.90 -3.28 4.40
CA ALA A 62 -5.09 -2.47 5.31
C ALA A 62 -5.01 -3.04 6.74
N TYR A 63 -6.05 -3.76 7.17
CA TYR A 63 -6.20 -4.21 8.56
C TYR A 63 -6.41 -5.72 8.67
N LEU A 64 -5.80 -6.49 7.77
CA LEU A 64 -5.89 -7.95 7.75
C LEU A 64 -5.54 -8.58 9.11
N ASP A 65 -4.47 -8.10 9.75
CA ASP A 65 -4.05 -8.63 11.06
C ASP A 65 -5.05 -8.26 12.17
N LEU A 66 -5.66 -7.09 12.09
CA LEU A 66 -6.69 -6.67 13.06
C LEU A 66 -7.95 -7.52 12.91
N LEU A 67 -8.35 -7.81 11.66
CA LEU A 67 -9.44 -8.73 11.32
C LEU A 67 -9.19 -10.15 11.82
N GLN A 68 -7.98 -10.68 11.59
CA GLN A 68 -7.60 -12.02 12.00
C GLN A 68 -7.50 -12.17 13.53
N ASN A 69 -7.20 -11.10 14.23
CA ASN A 69 -7.00 -11.11 15.68
C ASN A 69 -8.13 -10.44 16.49
N MET A 70 -9.27 -10.10 15.88
CA MET A 70 -10.40 -9.46 16.60
C MET A 70 -10.88 -10.27 17.83
N SER A 71 -10.73 -11.59 17.79
CA SER A 71 -11.12 -12.48 18.88
C SER A 71 -10.02 -12.72 19.92
N ASP A 72 -8.79 -12.28 19.69
CA ASP A 72 -7.71 -12.39 20.67
C ASP A 72 -7.62 -11.11 21.51
N TYR A 73 -8.16 -11.20 22.73
CA TYR A 73 -8.14 -10.10 23.70
C TYR A 73 -6.73 -9.67 24.12
N ARG A 74 -5.69 -10.43 23.78
CA ARG A 74 -4.28 -10.13 24.09
C ARG A 74 -3.54 -9.47 22.92
N TYR A 75 -4.19 -9.34 21.77
CA TYR A 75 -3.61 -8.72 20.59
C TYR A 75 -3.67 -7.18 20.62
N PHE A 76 -4.72 -6.63 21.27
CA PHE A 76 -4.90 -5.20 21.53
C PHE A 76 -4.24 -4.78 22.85
#